data_AF-A0A7T8JXI9-F1
#
_entry.id   AF-A0A7T8JXI9-F1
#
_cell.length_a   1.000
_cell.length_b   1.000
_cell.length_c   1.000
_cell.angle_alpha   90.00
_cell.angle_beta   90.00
_cell.angle_gamma   90.00
#
_symmetry.space_group_name_H-M   'P 1'
#
loop_
_entity.id
_entity.type
_entity.pdbx_description
1 polymer ?
#
loop_
_entity_poly.entity_id
_entity_poly.type
_entity_poly.pdbx_seq_one_letter_code
_entity_poly.pdbx_strand_id
1 'polypeptide(L)' 'EGNAQAGEIDMLWELTKQIEGHTICALADGAAWPVQGLIRHFRPELEARFEEYHKAKATAAASSSA' A
#
# COMPACT_ATOMS: atom_id res chain seq x y z
N GLU A 1 1.25 8.42 4.56
CA GLU A 1 2.66 8.90 4.50
C GLU A 1 3.39 8.44 3.24
N GLY A 2 3.21 7.19 2.78
CA GLY A 2 3.96 6.68 1.62
C GLY A 2 5.20 5.88 2.01
N ASN A 3 5.35 5.57 3.30
CA ASN A 3 6.45 4.80 3.87
C ASN A 3 6.33 3.29 3.62
N ALA A 4 6.01 2.89 2.39
CA ALA A 4 5.92 1.49 2.00
C ALA A 4 6.78 1.25 0.74
N GLN A 5 7.02 -0.01 0.42
CA GLN A 5 7.73 -0.47 -0.78
C GLN A 5 6.73 -0.99 -1.81
N ALA A 6 7.08 -0.92 -3.10
CA ALA A 6 6.19 -1.38 -4.18
C ALA A 6 5.74 -2.84 -4.01
N GLY A 7 6.63 -3.73 -3.54
CA GLY A 7 6.29 -5.14 -3.27
C GLY A 7 5.28 -5.35 -2.13
N GLU A 8 5.12 -4.38 -1.23
CA GLU A 8 4.10 -4.45 -0.18
C GLU A 8 2.68 -4.26 -0.73
N ILE A 9 2.53 -3.69 -1.94
CA ILE A 9 1.24 -3.62 -2.64
C ILE A 9 0.75 -5.03 -2.99
N ASP A 10 1.65 -5.87 -3.53
CA ASP A 10 1.33 -7.25 -3.89
C ASP A 10 1.08 -8.09 -2.63
N MET A 11 1.86 -7.88 -1.57
CA MET A 11 1.59 -8.51 -0.27
C MET A 11 0.20 -8.12 0.26
N LEU A 12 -0.16 -6.84 0.20
CA LEU A 12 -1.47 -6.36 0.65
C LEU A 12 -2.60 -6.92 -0.20
N TRP A 13 -2.39 -7.05 -1.51
CA TRP A 13 -3.34 -7.73 -2.41
C TRP A 13 -3.60 -9.17 -1.96
N GLU A 14 -2.55 -9.96 -1.75
CA GLU A 14 -2.69 -11.35 -1.28
C GLU A 14 -3.37 -11.43 0.09
N LEU A 15 -3.03 -10.55 1.03
CA LEU A 15 -3.70 -10.47 2.33
C LEU A 15 -5.20 -10.20 2.20
N THR A 16 -5.60 -9.29 1.30
CA THR A 16 -7.03 -9.04 1.08
C THR A 16 -7.76 -10.26 0.50
N LYS A 17 -7.08 -11.09 -0.30
CA LYS A 17 -7.63 -12.36 -0.81
C LYS A 17 -7.71 -13.46 0.24
N GLN A 18 -6.79 -13.46 1.20
CA GLN A 18 -6.88 -14.34 2.37
C GLN A 18 -8.00 -13.95 3.33
N ILE A 19 -8.42 -12.68 3.36
CA ILE A 19 -9.56 -12.21 4.16
C ILE A 19 -10.89 -12.52 3.44
N GLU A 20 -10.96 -12.19 2.15
CA GLU A 20 -12.17 -12.37 1.33
C GLU A 20 -12.63 -13.83 1.35
N GLY A 21 -13.87 -14.07 1.75
CA GLY A 21 -14.48 -15.41 1.80
C GLY A 21 -14.00 -16.31 2.95
N HIS A 22 -13.11 -15.82 3.82
CA HIS A 22 -12.53 -16.60 4.93
C HIS A 22 -12.92 -16.06 6.31
N THR A 23 -14.05 -15.34 6.40
CA THR A 23 -14.56 -14.78 7.65
C THR A 23 -16.03 -15.13 7.86
N ILE A 24 -16.51 -14.93 9.10
CA ILE A 24 -17.87 -15.32 9.50
C ILE A 24 -18.96 -14.45 8.85
N CYS A 25 -18.68 -13.18 8.59
CA CYS A 25 -19.65 -12.24 8.02
C CYS A 25 -19.05 -11.42 6.88
N ALA A 26 -19.91 -10.94 5.98
CA ALA A 26 -19.52 -10.18 4.78
C ALA A 26 -18.91 -8.80 5.07
N LEU A 27 -18.79 -8.40 6.35
CA LEU A 27 -18.09 -7.17 6.72
C LEU A 27 -16.62 -7.20 6.28
N ALA A 28 -15.95 -8.35 6.44
CA ALA A 28 -14.54 -8.44 6.09
C ALA A 28 -14.33 -8.40 4.57
N ASP A 29 -15.23 -9.00 3.79
CA ASP A 29 -15.24 -8.88 2.32
C ASP A 29 -15.44 -7.41 1.93
N GLY A 30 -16.42 -6.75 2.55
CA GLY A 30 -16.67 -5.32 2.37
C GLY A 30 -15.51 -4.43 2.79
N ALA A 31 -14.64 -4.87 3.70
CA ALA A 31 -13.41 -4.16 4.07
C ALA A 31 -12.23 -4.47 3.12
N ALA A 32 -12.16 -5.67 2.57
CA ALA A 32 -11.13 -6.10 1.63
C ALA A 32 -11.32 -5.48 0.24
N TRP A 33 -12.56 -5.38 -0.25
CA TRP A 33 -12.85 -4.88 -1.60
C TRP A 33 -12.42 -3.42 -1.86
N PRO A 34 -12.58 -2.46 -0.95
CA PRO A 34 -12.06 -1.10 -1.14
C PRO A 34 -10.55 -1.08 -1.36
N VAL A 35 -9.79 -1.90 -0.61
CA VAL A 35 -8.33 -2.02 -0.78
C VAL A 35 -7.99 -2.66 -2.12
N GLN A 36 -8.68 -3.74 -2.50
CA GLN A 36 -8.50 -4.37 -3.81
C GLN A 36 -8.82 -3.40 -4.96
N GLY A 37 -9.91 -2.64 -4.86
CA GLY A 37 -10.28 -1.63 -5.84
C GLY A 37 -9.25 -0.52 -5.94
N LEU A 38 -8.77 -0.01 -4.80
CA LEU A 38 -7.70 0.99 -4.75
C LEU A 38 -6.43 0.48 -5.45
N ILE A 39 -5.98 -0.74 -5.13
CA ILE A 39 -4.80 -1.33 -5.76
C ILE A 39 -5.04 -1.51 -7.26
N ARG A 40 -6.17 -2.10 -7.67
CA ARG A 40 -6.45 -2.40 -9.08
C ARG A 40 -6.50 -1.14 -9.96
N HIS A 41 -7.04 -0.05 -9.45
CA HIS A 41 -7.30 1.16 -10.24
C HIS A 41 -6.27 2.27 -10.03
N PHE A 42 -5.58 2.30 -8.89
CA PHE A 42 -4.69 3.38 -8.48
C PHE A 42 -3.31 2.90 -8.04
N ARG A 43 -2.88 1.69 -8.41
CA ARG A 43 -1.49 1.24 -8.17
C ARG A 43 -0.43 2.25 -8.59
N PRO A 44 -0.49 2.90 -9.76
CA PRO A 44 0.52 3.89 -10.14
C PRO A 44 0.60 5.08 -9.16
N GLU A 45 -0.54 5.50 -8.60
CA GLU A 45 -0.60 6.58 -7.61
C GLU A 45 0.03 6.17 -6.27
N LEU A 46 -0.20 4.92 -5.85
CA LEU A 46 0.45 4.37 -4.65
C LEU A 46 1.96 4.31 -4.81
N GLU A 47 2.44 3.82 -5.95
CA GLU A 47 3.87 3.73 -6.27
C GLU A 47 4.52 5.12 -6.34
N ALA A 48 3.87 6.09 -6.99
CA ALA A 48 4.34 7.47 -7.03
C ALA A 48 4.48 8.07 -5.62
N ARG A 49 3.47 7.89 -4.75
CA ARG A 49 3.55 8.33 -3.35
C ARG A 49 4.69 7.68 -2.58
N PHE A 50 5.00 6.42 -2.85
CA PHE A 50 6.10 5.73 -2.18
C PHE A 50 7.44 6.29 -2.61
N GLU A 51 7.62 6.51 -3.92
CA GLU A 51 8.81 7.15 -4.45
C GLU A 51 9.03 8.55 -3.88
N GLU A 52 7.99 9.39 -3.85
CA GLU A 52 8.07 10.74 -3.28
C GLU A 52 8.50 10.73 -1.82
N TYR A 53 7.91 9.84 -1.03
CA TYR A 53 8.26 9.69 0.38
C TYR A 53 9.73 9.27 0.56
N HIS A 54 10.20 8.27 -0.19
CA HIS A 54 11.59 7.79 -0.07
C HIS A 54 12.60 8.81 -0.60
N LYS A 55 12.27 9.55 -1.67
CA LYS A 55 13.08 10.68 -2.17
C LYS A 55 13.20 11.76 -1.10
N ALA A 56 12.09 12.21 -0.52
CA ALA A 56 12.10 13.21 0.54
C ALA A 56 12.90 12.76 1.77
N LYS A 57 12.72 11.50 2.20
CA LYS A 57 13.46 10.92 3.32
C LYS A 57 14.97 10.83 3.03
N ALA A 58 15.36 10.44 1.82
CA ALA A 58 16.76 10.39 1.40
C ALA A 58 17.41 11.79 1.37
N THR A 59 16.70 12.80 0.86
CA THR A 59 17.16 14.20 0.87
C THR A 59 17.35 14.70 2.30
N ALA A 60 16.39 14.43 3.20
CA ALA A 60 16.50 14.82 4.60
C ALA A 60 17.72 14.17 5.30
N ALA A 61 17.94 12.87 5.08
CA ALA A 61 19.09 12.15 5.63
C ALA A 61 20.44 12.67 5.10
N ALA A 62 20.51 13.05 3.82
CA ALA A 62 21.70 13.66 3.22
C ALA A 62 21.98 15.05 3.79
N SER A 63 20.94 15.85 4.08
CA SER A 63 21.10 17.18 4.68
C SER A 63 21.50 17.17 6.16
N SER A 64 21.22 16.08 6.89
CA SER A 64 21.61 15.93 8.30
C SER A 64 23.01 15.35 8.52
N SER A 65 23.70 14.96 7.43
CA SER A 65 25.05 14.40 7.46
C SER A 65 26.13 15.36 6.93
N ALA A 66 25.74 16.61 6.65
CA ALA A 66 26.60 17.76 6.36
C ALA A 66 26.55 18.76 7.52
#